data_AF-A0A9D7DY90-F1
#
_entry.id   AF-A0A9D7DY90-F1
#
_cell.length_a   1.000
_cell.length_b   1.000
_cell.length_c   1.000
_cell.angle_alpha   90.00
_cell.angle_beta   90.00
_cell.angle_gamma   90.00
#
_symmetry.space_group_name_H-M   'P 1'
#
loop_
_entity.id
_entity.type
_entity.pdbx_description
1 polymer ?
#
loop_
_entity_poly.entity_id
_entity_poly.type
_entity_poly.pdbx_seq_one_letter_code
_entity_poly.pdbx_strand_id
1 'polypeptide(L)'
;MTKTLQLLFTLVIVGNCYAYPEFQKFSQIHSGRPINCAMCHANGDGPEGASRGQIGSLTPDELNKLNAARGAFAPGVPIQSPILNAFGNNIITVIGKTKFLELRAHPEQLAEVYGYQSDLDGDGITDAQEYLEGTHPLNNVHGEPMRLFLHNLKAFRLHVILIVLATIAGFYGFSHLLHGFAASASTKSSVERYP
;
A
#
# COMPACT_ATOMS: atom_id res chain seq x y z
N MET A 1 22.28 -36.38 -5.43
CA MET A 1 21.10 -35.65 -5.96
C MET A 1 19.89 -35.61 -5.01
N THR A 2 19.92 -36.25 -3.84
CA THR A 2 18.76 -36.32 -2.93
C THR A 2 18.77 -35.27 -1.81
N LYS A 3 19.91 -34.70 -1.44
CA LYS A 3 20.00 -33.66 -0.39
C LYS A 3 19.65 -32.24 -0.87
N THR A 4 19.86 -31.94 -2.15
CA THR A 4 19.54 -30.63 -2.74
C THR A 4 18.03 -30.43 -2.92
N LEU A 5 17.27 -31.52 -3.07
CA LEU A 5 15.81 -31.47 -3.22
C LEU A 5 15.09 -31.28 -1.88
N GLN A 6 15.70 -31.71 -0.77
CA GLN A 6 15.15 -31.52 0.58
C GLN A 6 15.27 -30.07 1.08
N LEU A 7 16.27 -29.31 0.60
CA LEU A 7 16.44 -27.91 0.97
C LEU A 7 15.45 -26.97 0.24
N LEU A 8 14.93 -27.39 -0.92
CA LEU A 8 13.93 -26.61 -1.66
C LEU A 8 12.51 -26.76 -1.08
N PHE A 9 12.23 -27.85 -0.37
CA PHE A 9 10.90 -28.13 0.18
C PHE A 9 10.67 -27.44 1.54
N THR A 10 11.73 -27.12 2.29
CA THR A 10 11.64 -26.39 3.56
C THR A 10 11.41 -24.89 3.40
N LEU A 11 11.57 -24.32 2.20
CA LEU A 11 11.30 -22.90 1.96
C LEU A 11 9.81 -22.58 1.72
N VAL A 12 8.95 -23.60 1.61
CA VAL A 12 7.51 -23.44 1.29
C VAL A 12 6.63 -23.42 2.55
N ILE A 13 7.21 -23.53 3.75
CA ILE A 13 6.50 -23.38 5.03
C ILE A 13 6.80 -22.00 5.62
N VAL A 14 6.72 -20.95 4.80
CA VAL A 14 6.56 -19.60 5.33
C VAL A 14 5.06 -19.44 5.57
N GLY A 15 4.65 -19.68 6.81
CA GLY A 15 3.29 -19.40 7.24
C GLY A 15 2.90 -17.98 6.83
N ASN A 16 1.64 -17.81 6.40
CA ASN A 16 1.03 -16.55 6.01
C ASN A 16 1.62 -15.37 6.81
N CYS A 17 2.43 -14.54 6.16
CA CYS A 17 2.89 -13.27 6.72
C CYS A 17 1.70 -12.32 6.74
N TYR A 18 0.77 -12.52 7.66
CA TYR A 18 -0.28 -11.57 7.95
C TYR A 18 0.37 -10.26 8.37
N ALA A 19 0.01 -9.16 7.70
CA ALA A 19 0.30 -7.81 8.15
C ALA A 19 0.00 -7.71 9.65
N TYR A 20 1.03 -7.46 10.47
CA TYR A 20 1.11 -7.66 11.92
C TYR A 20 -0.19 -7.42 12.71
N PRO A 21 -1.08 -8.43 12.83
CA PRO A 21 -2.31 -8.27 13.58
C PRO A 21 -1.99 -8.17 15.07
N GLU A 22 -0.87 -8.75 15.50
CA GLU A 22 -0.45 -8.86 16.89
C GLU A 22 0.00 -7.54 17.48
N PHE A 23 0.76 -6.71 16.75
CA PHE A 23 1.13 -5.37 17.22
C PHE A 23 -0.10 -4.47 17.30
N GLN A 24 -0.98 -4.56 16.30
CA GLN A 24 -2.21 -3.80 16.29
C GLN A 24 -3.13 -4.22 17.43
N LYS A 25 -3.32 -5.52 17.63
CA LYS A 25 -4.08 -6.08 18.74
C LYS A 25 -3.45 -5.74 20.09
N PHE A 26 -2.12 -5.80 20.21
CA PHE A 26 -1.39 -5.42 21.42
C PHE A 26 -1.62 -3.95 21.75
N SER A 27 -1.40 -3.04 20.81
CA SER A 27 -1.57 -1.61 21.07
C SER A 27 -3.05 -1.24 21.27
N GLN A 28 -4.00 -1.92 20.63
CA GLN A 28 -5.43 -1.79 20.96
C GLN A 28 -5.76 -2.22 22.39
N ILE A 29 -5.23 -3.37 22.84
CA ILE A 29 -5.44 -3.88 24.21
C ILE A 29 -4.86 -2.93 25.26
N HIS A 30 -3.70 -2.31 24.98
CA HIS A 30 -2.99 -1.50 25.98
C HIS A 30 -3.33 0.00 25.92
N SER A 31 -3.72 0.52 24.75
CA SER A 31 -4.13 1.93 24.61
C SER A 31 -5.64 2.14 24.81
N GLY A 32 -6.45 1.08 24.69
CA GLY A 32 -7.91 1.16 24.69
C GLY A 32 -8.49 1.86 23.45
N ARG A 33 -7.64 2.19 22.46
CA ARG A 33 -8.07 2.84 21.21
C ARG A 33 -7.84 1.88 20.05
N PRO A 34 -8.83 1.68 19.15
CA PRO A 34 -8.56 1.03 17.88
C PRO A 34 -7.48 1.84 17.16
N ILE A 35 -6.34 1.25 16.82
CA ILE A 35 -5.28 1.94 16.03
C ILE A 35 -5.82 2.42 14.66
N ASN A 36 -7.01 1.98 14.30
CA ASN A 36 -7.79 2.38 13.14
C ASN A 36 -8.32 3.84 13.22
N CYS A 37 -7.95 4.64 14.24
CA CYS A 37 -8.30 6.06 14.34
C CYS A 37 -7.89 6.86 13.08
N ALA A 38 -6.83 6.43 12.40
CA ALA A 38 -6.36 7.04 11.16
C ALA A 38 -7.28 6.81 9.96
N MET A 39 -8.19 5.82 10.02
CA MET A 39 -9.05 5.51 8.87
C MET A 39 -10.10 6.58 8.64
N CYS A 40 -10.69 7.13 9.70
CA CYS A 40 -11.85 8.01 9.54
C CYS A 40 -11.52 9.48 9.82
N HIS A 41 -10.41 9.80 10.47
CA HIS A 41 -10.08 11.16 10.89
C HIS A 41 -8.87 11.73 10.15
N ALA A 42 -8.92 13.03 9.85
CA ALA A 42 -7.81 13.77 9.27
C ALA A 42 -6.63 13.91 10.25
N ASN A 43 -6.91 13.87 11.55
CA ASN A 43 -5.92 13.91 12.62
C ASN A 43 -5.91 12.56 13.39
N GLY A 44 -4.72 12.02 13.64
CA GLY A 44 -4.54 10.72 14.32
C GLY A 44 -4.96 10.71 15.80
N ASP A 45 -4.95 11.87 16.47
CA ASP A 45 -5.37 11.99 17.87
C ASP A 45 -6.89 12.02 18.05
N GLY A 46 -7.64 12.13 16.95
CA GLY A 46 -9.09 12.21 16.91
C GLY A 46 -9.61 13.60 16.52
N PRO A 47 -10.94 13.81 16.59
CA PRO A 47 -11.60 15.02 16.09
C PRO A 47 -11.53 16.22 17.03
N GLU A 48 -11.21 16.00 18.31
CA GLU A 48 -11.17 17.05 19.34
C GLU A 48 -9.75 17.56 19.56
N GLY A 49 -9.59 18.87 19.76
CA GLY A 49 -8.29 19.52 20.00
C GLY A 49 -8.06 20.74 19.12
N ALA A 50 -6.85 21.29 19.14
CA ALA A 50 -6.48 22.53 18.45
C ALA A 50 -5.45 22.33 17.31
N SER A 51 -5.10 21.09 17.00
CA SER A 51 -4.23 20.76 15.87
C SER A 51 -5.01 20.64 14.57
N ARG A 52 -4.30 20.70 13.43
CA ARG A 52 -4.90 20.61 12.08
C ARG A 52 -5.85 19.41 11.97
N GLY A 53 -7.07 19.64 11.46
CA GLY A 53 -8.09 18.59 11.30
C GLY A 53 -8.86 18.27 12.58
N GLN A 54 -8.77 19.11 13.61
CA GLN A 54 -9.54 19.02 14.84
C GLN A 54 -10.48 20.23 14.98
N ILE A 55 -11.58 20.05 15.72
CA ILE A 55 -12.67 21.02 15.83
C ILE A 55 -12.19 22.40 16.31
N GLY A 56 -11.24 22.44 17.25
CA GLY A 56 -10.72 23.69 17.82
C GLY A 56 -9.77 24.45 16.89
N SER A 57 -9.32 23.86 15.79
CA SER A 57 -8.46 24.51 14.79
C SER A 57 -9.22 24.95 13.53
N LEU A 58 -10.53 24.70 13.44
CA LEU A 58 -11.29 24.94 12.21
C LEU A 58 -11.56 26.43 12.00
N THR A 59 -11.35 26.87 10.76
CA THR A 59 -11.81 28.18 10.28
C THR A 59 -13.35 28.23 10.21
N PRO A 60 -13.96 29.43 10.16
CA PRO A 60 -15.41 29.56 9.97
C PRO A 60 -15.94 28.82 8.73
N ASP A 61 -15.18 28.83 7.63
CA ASP A 61 -15.56 28.12 6.40
C ASP A 61 -15.49 26.60 6.57
N GLU A 62 -14.46 26.09 7.27
CA GLU A 62 -14.36 24.68 7.60
C GLU A 62 -15.46 24.23 8.57
N LEU A 63 -15.86 25.09 9.50
CA LEU A 63 -16.99 24.82 10.39
C LEU A 63 -18.30 24.71 9.60
N ASN A 64 -18.51 25.57 8.59
CA ASN A 64 -19.64 25.47 7.68
C ASN A 64 -19.64 24.16 6.89
N LYS A 65 -18.47 23.77 6.35
CA LYS A 65 -18.31 22.46 5.68
C LYS A 65 -18.58 21.29 6.62
N LEU A 66 -18.11 21.37 7.87
CA LEU A 66 -18.39 20.36 8.89
C LEU A 66 -19.89 20.28 9.20
N ASN A 67 -20.58 21.41 9.32
CA ASN A 67 -22.02 21.44 9.56
C ASN A 67 -22.81 20.86 8.38
N ALA A 68 -22.40 21.17 7.14
CA ALA A 68 -22.96 20.54 5.94
C ALA A 68 -22.74 19.01 5.95
N ALA A 69 -21.51 18.57 6.24
CA ALA A 69 -21.15 17.16 6.37
C ALA A 69 -21.97 16.43 7.44
N ARG A 70 -22.23 17.07 8.59
CA ARG A 70 -23.03 16.50 9.69
C ARG A 70 -24.47 16.21 9.30
N GLY A 71 -25.01 16.93 8.32
CA GLY A 71 -26.36 16.77 7.78
C GLY A 71 -26.48 15.75 6.63
N ALA A 72 -25.37 15.19 6.14
CA ALA A 72 -25.37 14.21 5.05
C ALA A 72 -25.72 12.80 5.55
N PHE A 73 -27.01 12.60 5.86
CA PHE A 73 -27.52 11.31 6.34
C PHE A 73 -27.68 10.26 5.22
N ALA A 74 -28.05 10.72 4.02
CA ALA A 74 -28.28 9.89 2.85
C ALA A 74 -27.01 9.73 1.99
N PRO A 75 -26.87 8.62 1.25
CA PRO A 75 -25.77 8.43 0.30
C PRO A 75 -25.89 9.38 -0.91
N GLY A 76 -24.77 9.56 -1.62
CA GLY A 76 -24.67 10.36 -2.85
C GLY A 76 -24.49 11.87 -2.64
N VAL A 77 -24.54 12.35 -1.39
CA VAL A 77 -24.21 13.73 -1.07
C VAL A 77 -22.68 13.86 -0.99
N PRO A 78 -22.02 14.70 -1.82
CA PRO A 78 -20.59 14.88 -1.73
C PRO A 78 -20.23 15.57 -0.41
N ILE A 79 -19.42 14.91 0.41
CA ILE A 79 -19.02 15.41 1.73
C ILE A 79 -17.56 15.82 1.70
N GLN A 80 -17.28 17.03 2.19
CA GLN A 80 -15.93 17.51 2.45
C GLN A 80 -15.81 17.94 3.91
N SER A 81 -15.83 16.98 4.83
CA SER A 81 -15.56 17.26 6.23
C SER A 81 -14.07 17.53 6.43
N PRO A 82 -13.70 18.63 7.10
CA PRO A 82 -12.30 18.91 7.47
C PRO A 82 -11.80 17.98 8.59
N ILE A 83 -12.72 17.30 9.29
CA ILE A 83 -12.43 16.35 10.37
C ILE A 83 -12.20 14.94 9.83
N LEU A 84 -12.85 14.59 8.71
CA LEU A 84 -12.66 13.29 8.09
C LEU A 84 -11.51 13.36 7.08
N ASN A 85 -10.74 12.29 6.97
CA ASN A 85 -9.76 12.17 5.89
C ASN A 85 -10.49 11.82 4.57
N ALA A 86 -9.73 11.52 3.51
CA ALA A 86 -10.31 11.18 2.21
C ALA A 86 -11.18 9.89 2.27
N PHE A 87 -10.73 8.83 2.96
CA PHE A 87 -11.52 7.61 3.13
C PHE A 87 -12.82 7.87 3.90
N GLY A 88 -12.75 8.56 5.04
CA GLY A 88 -13.90 8.93 5.85
C GLY A 88 -14.92 9.79 5.07
N ASN A 89 -14.46 10.71 4.24
CA ASN A 89 -15.35 11.48 3.36
C ASN A 89 -15.97 10.60 2.25
N ASN A 90 -15.17 9.71 1.64
CA ASN A 90 -15.62 8.81 0.58
C ASN A 90 -16.68 7.83 1.12
N ILE A 91 -16.39 7.12 2.21
CA ILE A 91 -17.31 6.12 2.76
C ILE A 91 -18.67 6.73 3.12
N ILE A 92 -18.70 7.89 3.80
CA ILE A 92 -19.98 8.54 4.14
C ILE A 92 -20.69 9.05 2.89
N THR A 93 -19.96 9.49 1.85
CA THR A 93 -20.55 9.87 0.57
C THR A 93 -21.20 8.66 -0.12
N VAL A 94 -20.56 7.48 -0.07
CA VAL A 94 -21.05 6.27 -0.74
C VAL A 94 -22.21 5.63 0.01
N ILE A 95 -22.09 5.42 1.33
CA ILE A 95 -23.09 4.65 2.10
C ILE A 95 -24.05 5.51 2.92
N GLY A 96 -23.72 6.77 3.16
CA GLY A 96 -24.47 7.68 4.04
C GLY A 96 -24.18 7.47 5.53
N LYS A 97 -24.30 8.54 6.32
CA LYS A 97 -23.97 8.52 7.76
C LYS A 97 -24.87 7.57 8.55
N THR A 98 -26.16 7.49 8.22
CA THR A 98 -27.09 6.61 8.93
C THR A 98 -26.66 5.15 8.79
N LYS A 99 -26.39 4.72 7.55
CA LYS A 99 -26.00 3.34 7.29
C LYS A 99 -24.63 3.00 7.85
N PHE A 100 -23.68 3.93 7.77
CA PHE A 100 -22.38 3.78 8.42
C PHE A 100 -22.52 3.51 9.92
N LEU A 101 -23.36 4.28 10.63
CA LEU A 101 -23.54 4.10 12.07
C LEU A 101 -24.20 2.77 12.43
N GLU A 102 -25.16 2.29 11.61
CA GLU A 102 -25.77 0.97 11.76
C GLU A 102 -24.76 -0.17 11.55
N LEU A 103 -23.93 -0.07 10.50
CA LEU A 103 -23.04 -1.14 10.08
C LEU A 103 -21.64 -1.07 10.71
N ARG A 104 -21.31 -0.02 11.47
CA ARG A 104 -19.99 0.10 12.11
C ARG A 104 -19.62 -1.07 13.02
N ALA A 105 -20.61 -1.76 13.59
CA ALA A 105 -20.41 -2.96 14.41
C ALA A 105 -20.25 -4.25 13.58
N HIS A 106 -20.51 -4.19 12.27
CA HIS A 106 -20.56 -5.30 11.31
C HIS A 106 -19.66 -4.99 10.10
N PRO A 107 -18.32 -5.07 10.26
CA PRO A 107 -17.38 -4.65 9.23
C PRO A 107 -17.56 -5.38 7.90
N GLU A 108 -17.95 -6.65 7.94
CA GLU A 108 -18.28 -7.47 6.76
C GLU A 108 -19.42 -6.88 5.93
N GLN A 109 -20.51 -6.47 6.57
CA GLN A 109 -21.66 -5.87 5.89
C GLN A 109 -21.35 -4.46 5.41
N LEU A 110 -20.55 -3.72 6.19
CA LEU A 110 -20.12 -2.38 5.81
C LEU A 110 -19.29 -2.40 4.52
N ALA A 111 -18.34 -3.33 4.40
CA ALA A 111 -17.52 -3.49 3.20
C ALA A 111 -18.35 -3.91 1.97
N GLU A 112 -19.32 -4.80 2.16
CA GLU A 112 -20.24 -5.20 1.09
C GLU A 112 -21.06 -4.01 0.57
N VAL A 113 -21.59 -3.17 1.47
CA VAL A 113 -22.39 -1.99 1.11
C VAL A 113 -21.52 -0.86 0.53
N TYR A 114 -20.28 -0.70 1.02
CA TYR A 114 -19.34 0.29 0.50
C TYR A 114 -18.86 -0.07 -0.91
N GLY A 115 -18.63 -1.36 -1.18
CA GLY A 115 -18.29 -1.89 -2.48
C GLY A 115 -16.79 -1.84 -2.82
N TYR A 116 -16.39 -2.69 -3.77
CA TYR A 116 -14.98 -2.97 -4.10
C TYR A 116 -14.48 -2.19 -5.33
N GLN A 117 -14.92 -0.94 -5.49
CA GLN A 117 -14.55 -0.10 -6.64
C GLN A 117 -13.59 1.03 -6.28
N SER A 118 -13.56 1.44 -5.01
CA SER A 118 -12.68 2.50 -4.53
C SER A 118 -11.31 1.95 -4.16
N ASP A 119 -10.26 2.62 -4.62
CA ASP A 119 -8.84 2.40 -4.33
C ASP A 119 -8.20 3.80 -4.29
N LEU A 120 -8.23 4.42 -3.11
CA LEU A 120 -7.92 5.84 -2.94
C LEU A 120 -6.42 6.15 -3.04
N ASP A 121 -5.56 5.20 -2.67
CA ASP A 121 -4.10 5.36 -2.77
C ASP A 121 -3.48 4.69 -4.00
N GLY A 122 -4.27 3.91 -4.75
CA GLY A 122 -3.90 3.34 -6.04
C GLY A 122 -2.91 2.18 -5.90
N ASP A 123 -2.89 1.48 -4.77
CA ASP A 123 -1.98 0.37 -4.52
C ASP A 123 -2.48 -0.98 -5.08
N GLY A 124 -3.70 -0.98 -5.64
CA GLY A 124 -4.33 -2.14 -6.26
C GLY A 124 -5.12 -3.02 -5.29
N ILE A 125 -5.20 -2.64 -4.02
CA ILE A 125 -6.09 -3.22 -3.02
C ILE A 125 -7.25 -2.25 -2.83
N THR A 126 -8.48 -2.76 -2.87
CA THR A 126 -9.65 -1.88 -2.75
C THR A 126 -9.82 -1.42 -1.30
N ASP A 127 -10.23 -0.17 -1.10
CA ASP A 127 -10.49 0.42 0.22
C ASP A 127 -11.41 -0.45 1.11
N ALA A 128 -12.41 -1.11 0.51
CA ALA A 128 -13.33 -2.01 1.23
C ALA A 128 -12.62 -3.25 1.76
N GLN A 129 -11.71 -3.81 0.96
CA GLN A 129 -10.91 -4.95 1.35
C GLN A 129 -9.92 -4.56 2.45
N GLU A 130 -9.28 -3.41 2.33
CA GLU A 130 -8.39 -2.90 3.37
C GLU A 130 -9.11 -2.64 4.69
N TYR A 131 -10.33 -2.09 4.61
CA TYR A 131 -11.18 -1.93 5.78
C TYR A 131 -11.45 -3.26 6.50
N LEU A 132 -11.69 -4.36 5.75
CA LEU A 132 -11.87 -5.71 6.30
C LEU A 132 -10.58 -6.30 6.88
N GLU A 133 -9.46 -6.07 6.19
CA GLU A 133 -8.13 -6.58 6.56
C GLU A 133 -7.50 -5.74 7.69
N GLY A 134 -8.10 -4.60 8.04
CA GLY A 134 -7.59 -3.67 9.04
C GLY A 134 -6.38 -2.87 8.55
N THR A 135 -6.18 -2.81 7.23
CA THR A 135 -5.12 -2.06 6.55
C THR A 135 -5.61 -0.68 6.10
N HIS A 136 -4.72 0.17 5.58
CA HIS A 136 -4.93 1.63 5.57
C HIS A 136 -5.22 2.18 4.18
N PRO A 137 -6.47 2.60 3.87
CA PRO A 137 -6.91 3.01 2.52
C PRO A 137 -6.31 4.29 1.92
N LEU A 138 -5.27 4.83 2.54
CA LEU A 138 -4.61 6.07 2.12
C LEU A 138 -3.09 5.92 2.18
N ASN A 139 -2.59 4.70 2.34
CA ASN A 139 -1.19 4.39 2.53
C ASN A 139 -0.79 3.20 1.66
N ASN A 140 -0.30 3.52 0.47
CA ASN A 140 0.05 2.59 -0.59
C ASN A 140 1.18 1.58 -0.30
N VAL A 141 1.71 1.57 0.91
CA VAL A 141 2.67 0.56 1.39
C VAL A 141 2.09 -0.33 2.49
N HIS A 142 0.80 -0.20 2.79
CA HIS A 142 0.15 -0.85 3.94
C HIS A 142 -0.95 -1.80 3.49
N GLY A 143 -0.59 -3.07 3.29
CA GLY A 143 -1.52 -4.08 2.79
C GLY A 143 -0.91 -5.48 2.82
N GLU A 144 -1.58 -6.42 2.14
CA GLU A 144 -1.04 -7.77 1.96
C GLU A 144 0.24 -7.72 1.08
N PRO A 145 1.40 -8.17 1.58
CA PRO A 145 2.67 -7.98 0.89
C PRO A 145 2.73 -8.54 -0.53
N MET A 146 2.12 -9.71 -0.78
CA MET A 146 2.16 -10.34 -2.10
C MET A 146 1.30 -9.61 -3.13
N ARG A 147 0.13 -9.11 -2.76
CA ARG A 147 -0.71 -8.26 -3.62
C ARG A 147 0.01 -6.98 -3.99
N LEU A 148 0.58 -6.28 -3.01
CA LEU A 148 1.37 -5.07 -3.26
C LEU A 148 2.53 -5.36 -4.21
N PHE A 149 3.27 -6.45 -3.98
CA PHE A 149 4.37 -6.85 -4.85
C PHE A 149 3.91 -7.14 -6.28
N LEU A 150 2.84 -7.93 -6.45
CA LEU A 150 2.30 -8.29 -7.76
C LEU A 150 1.75 -7.06 -8.49
N HIS A 151 1.07 -6.15 -7.78
CA HIS A 151 0.58 -4.90 -8.34
C HIS A 151 1.73 -4.02 -8.82
N ASN A 152 2.74 -3.80 -7.98
CA ASN A 152 3.95 -3.06 -8.35
C ASN A 152 4.69 -3.71 -9.53
N LEU A 153 4.84 -5.04 -9.53
CA LEU A 153 5.48 -5.76 -10.63
C LEU A 153 4.75 -5.56 -11.96
N LYS A 154 3.40 -5.55 -11.93
CA LYS A 154 2.57 -5.29 -13.10
C LYS A 154 2.67 -3.82 -13.55
N ALA A 155 2.59 -2.87 -12.63
CA ALA A 155 2.68 -1.44 -12.90
C ALA A 155 4.04 -1.07 -13.51
N PHE A 156 5.12 -1.63 -12.97
CA PHE A 156 6.50 -1.34 -13.40
C PHE A 156 7.06 -2.34 -14.42
N ARG A 157 6.22 -3.16 -15.06
CA ARG A 157 6.65 -4.23 -15.99
C ARG A 157 7.64 -3.78 -17.06
N LEU A 158 7.45 -2.58 -17.63
CA LEU A 158 8.33 -2.06 -18.67
C LEU A 158 9.71 -1.70 -18.13
N HIS A 159 9.78 -1.11 -16.93
CA HIS A 159 11.04 -0.80 -16.26
C HIS A 159 11.80 -2.07 -15.92
N VAL A 160 11.11 -3.09 -15.40
CA VAL A 160 11.71 -4.39 -15.11
C VAL A 160 12.29 -5.03 -16.37
N ILE A 161 11.53 -5.03 -17.47
CA ILE A 161 12.02 -5.54 -18.77
C ILE A 161 13.25 -4.77 -19.23
N LEU A 162 13.23 -3.43 -19.14
CA LEU A 162 14.34 -2.60 -19.56
C LEU A 162 15.60 -2.85 -18.71
N ILE A 163 15.45 -2.99 -17.40
CA ILE A 163 16.55 -3.34 -16.49
C ILE A 163 17.14 -4.70 -16.86
N VAL A 164 16.30 -5.70 -17.14
CA VAL A 164 16.76 -7.03 -17.57
C VAL A 164 17.54 -6.93 -18.89
N LEU A 165 17.02 -6.22 -19.89
CA LEU A 165 17.70 -6.03 -21.17
C LEU A 165 19.03 -5.29 -21.02
N ALA A 166 19.05 -4.21 -20.24
CA ALA A 166 20.26 -3.45 -19.95
C ALA A 166 21.31 -4.30 -19.23
N THR A 167 20.88 -5.13 -18.28
CA THR A 167 21.75 -6.07 -17.56
C THR A 167 22.36 -7.08 -18.53
N ILE A 168 21.55 -7.70 -19.40
CA ILE A 168 22.01 -8.66 -20.41
C ILE A 168 23.00 -8.00 -21.38
N ALA A 169 22.67 -6.82 -21.90
CA ALA A 169 23.53 -6.09 -22.82
C ALA A 169 24.86 -5.68 -22.17
N GLY A 170 24.82 -5.27 -20.89
CA GLY A 170 26.01 -4.94 -20.10
C GLY A 170 26.92 -6.15 -19.92
N PHE A 171 26.38 -7.30 -19.52
CA PHE A 171 27.15 -8.54 -19.41
C PHE A 171 27.71 -9.00 -20.75
N TYR A 172 26.93 -8.89 -21.83
CA TYR A 172 27.37 -9.22 -23.18
C TYR A 172 28.54 -8.34 -23.64
N GLY A 173 28.42 -7.03 -23.46
CA GLY A 173 29.47 -6.07 -23.80
C GLY A 173 30.73 -6.25 -22.97
N PHE A 174 30.58 -6.48 -21.66
CA PHE A 174 31.71 -6.75 -20.77
C PHE A 174 32.45 -8.04 -21.17
N SER A 175 31.72 -9.11 -21.48
CA SER A 175 32.31 -10.35 -21.97
C SER A 175 33.10 -10.13 -23.26
N HIS A 176 32.54 -9.43 -24.24
CA HIS A 176 33.23 -9.12 -25.50
C HIS A 176 34.48 -8.27 -25.30
N LEU A 177 34.44 -7.29 -24.40
CA LEU A 177 35.59 -6.46 -24.07
C LEU A 177 36.74 -7.31 -23.51
N LEU A 178 36.45 -8.22 -22.57
CA LEU A 178 37.45 -9.13 -22.00
C LEU A 178 38.06 -10.06 -23.07
N HIS A 179 37.25 -10.60 -23.98
CA HIS A 179 37.76 -11.39 -25.10
C HIS A 179 38.66 -10.55 -26.02
N GLY A 180 38.30 -9.29 -26.28
CA GLY A 180 39.13 -8.36 -27.03
C GLY A 180 40.50 -8.11 -26.37
N PHE A 181 40.53 -7.88 -25.05
CA PHE A 181 41.78 -7.75 -24.30
C PHE A 181 42.63 -9.02 -24.34
N ALA A 182 42.02 -10.19 -24.19
CA ALA A 182 42.73 -11.47 -24.26
C ALA A 182 43.36 -11.71 -25.65
N ALA A 183 42.62 -11.43 -26.73
CA ALA A 183 43.13 -11.58 -28.10
C ALA A 183 44.30 -10.62 -28.38
N SER A 184 44.20 -9.37 -27.93
CA SER A 184 45.27 -8.38 -28.07
C SER A 184 46.55 -8.78 -27.32
N ALA A 185 46.40 -9.27 -26.08
CA ALA A 185 47.53 -9.74 -25.27
C ALA A 185 48.24 -10.96 -25.90
N SER A 186 47.47 -11.91 -26.45
CA SER A 186 48.02 -13.08 -27.15
C SER A 186 48.84 -12.69 -28.39
N THR A 187 48.35 -11.72 -29.16
CA THR A 187 49.02 -11.22 -30.38
C THR A 187 50.37 -10.57 -30.07
N LYS A 188 50.45 -9.74 -29.02
CA LYS A 188 51.73 -9.14 -28.60
C LYS A 188 52.78 -10.19 -28.21
N SER A 189 52.35 -11.23 -27.50
CA SER A 189 53.25 -12.31 -27.03
C SER A 189 53.80 -13.22 -28.12
N SER A 190 53.19 -13.22 -29.31
CA SER A 190 53.61 -14.02 -30.46
C SER A 190 54.53 -13.24 -31.39
N VAL A 191 54.30 -11.93 -31.58
CA VAL A 191 55.20 -11.02 -32.30
C VAL A 191 56.55 -10.89 -31.60
N GLU A 192 56.60 -10.87 -30.27
CA GLU A 192 57.85 -10.74 -29.50
C GLU A 192 58.65 -12.05 -29.40
N ARG A 193 58.06 -13.19 -29.82
CA ARG A 193 58.67 -14.53 -29.71
C ARG A 193 59.32 -15.03 -31.01
N TYR A 194 59.10 -14.33 -32.13
CA TYR A 194 59.78 -14.56 -33.40
C TYR A 194 60.20 -13.21 -34.00
N PRO A 195 61.43 -12.72 -33.73
CA PRO A 195 62.03 -11.64 -34.51
C PRO A 195 62.40 -12.08 -35.94
#